data_AF-A0A151UI60-F1
#
_entry.id   AF-A0A151UI60-F1
#
_cell.length_a   1.000
_cell.length_b   1.000
_cell.length_c   1.000
_cell.angle_alpha   90.00
_cell.angle_beta   90.00
_cell.angle_gamma   90.00
#
_symmetry.space_group_name_H-M   'P 1'
#
loop_
_entity.id
_entity.type
_entity.pdbx_description
1 polymer ?
#
loop_
_entity_poly.entity_id
_entity_poly.type
_entity_poly.pdbx_seq_one_letter_code
_entity_poly.pdbx_strand_id
1 'polypeptide(L)'
;MHLVWDIMVESGQISVTDYVRLTSTECARIFNIYPRKGAILPGSDADIIILNPNSSFEISAKSHHSRLDTNIYEGRRGKGNIEVTIAGGRVVWENNELKVAPGTGRYIKMPPFSYVFDGVDKKDAIYLNSLQAPVKRPKTSS
;
A
#
# COMPACT_ATOMS: atom_id res chain seq x y z
N MET A 1 5.73 -5.45 -8.09
CA MET A 1 5.51 -6.59 -7.17
C MET A 1 6.51 -7.71 -7.36
N HIS A 2 6.63 -8.28 -8.56
CA HIS A 2 7.65 -9.27 -8.97
C HIS A 2 9.04 -9.05 -8.37
N LEU A 3 9.58 -7.84 -8.52
CA LEU A 3 10.93 -7.51 -8.03
C LEU A 3 11.06 -7.56 -6.50
N VAL A 4 10.02 -7.16 -5.76
CA VAL A 4 10.06 -7.17 -4.29
C VAL A 4 10.03 -8.61 -3.79
N TRP A 5 9.21 -9.47 -4.43
CA TRP A 5 9.18 -10.90 -4.14
C TRP A 5 10.55 -11.53 -4.39
N ASP A 6 11.06 -11.40 -5.62
CA ASP A 6 12.34 -11.97 -6.04
C ASP A 6 13.53 -11.47 -5.18
N ILE A 7 13.64 -10.16 -4.94
CA ILE A 7 14.79 -9.63 -4.18
C ILE A 7 14.68 -9.97 -2.71
N MET A 8 13.51 -9.80 -2.11
CA MET A 8 13.41 -9.70 -0.65
C MET A 8 12.82 -10.97 -0.03
N VAL A 9 11.85 -11.61 -0.68
CA VAL A 9 11.21 -12.83 -0.17
C VAL A 9 12.05 -14.05 -0.51
N GLU A 10 12.39 -14.25 -1.79
CA GLU A 10 13.19 -15.41 -2.24
C GLU A 10 14.60 -15.42 -1.61
N SER A 11 15.20 -14.25 -1.38
CA SER A 11 16.50 -14.17 -0.68
C SER A 11 16.41 -14.33 0.84
N GLY A 12 15.20 -14.37 1.41
CA GLY A 12 14.97 -14.50 2.85
C GLY A 12 15.17 -13.21 3.66
N GLN A 13 15.29 -12.04 3.03
CA GLN A 13 15.40 -10.75 3.75
C GLN A 13 14.11 -10.39 4.49
N ILE A 14 12.96 -10.77 3.96
CA ILE A 14 11.65 -10.55 4.57
C ILE A 14 10.78 -11.80 4.45
N SER A 15 9.82 -11.97 5.37
CA SER A 15 8.83 -13.04 5.25
C SER A 15 7.78 -12.75 4.18
N VAL A 16 7.00 -13.77 3.80
CA VAL A 16 5.82 -13.59 2.92
C VAL A 16 4.80 -12.63 3.55
N THR A 17 4.63 -12.68 4.87
CA THR A 17 3.74 -11.77 5.60
C THR A 17 4.25 -10.33 5.57
N ASP A 18 5.57 -10.12 5.65
CA ASP A 18 6.17 -8.80 5.48
C ASP A 18 5.96 -8.25 4.07
N TYR A 19 6.08 -9.10 3.05
CA TYR A 19 5.77 -8.70 1.67
C TYR A 19 4.33 -8.19 1.55
N VAL A 20 3.34 -8.90 2.11
CA VAL A 20 1.94 -8.43 2.12
C VAL A 20 1.81 -7.11 2.88
N ARG A 21 2.43 -7.01 4.06
CA ARG A 21 2.41 -5.82 4.91
C ARG A 21 2.95 -4.59 4.16
N LEU A 22 4.15 -4.68 3.62
CA LEU A 22 4.87 -3.57 2.97
C LEU A 22 4.21 -3.10 1.68
N THR A 23 3.52 -4.00 0.98
CA THR A 23 3.04 -3.73 -0.38
C THR A 23 1.55 -3.41 -0.44
N SER A 24 0.81 -3.67 0.64
CA SER A 24 -0.63 -3.43 0.68
C SER A 24 -1.14 -3.00 2.07
N THR A 25 -1.05 -3.86 3.09
CA THR A 25 -1.71 -3.65 4.38
C THR A 25 -1.29 -2.35 5.06
N GLU A 26 0.02 -2.06 5.09
CA GLU A 26 0.52 -0.89 5.79
C GLU A 26 0.16 0.41 5.05
N CYS A 27 0.23 0.39 3.71
CA CYS A 27 -0.27 1.47 2.87
C CYS A 27 -1.75 1.75 3.15
N ALA A 28 -2.59 0.70 3.21
CA ALA A 28 -4.01 0.84 3.52
C ALA A 28 -4.28 1.41 4.93
N ARG A 29 -3.45 1.07 5.93
CA ARG A 29 -3.55 1.65 7.28
C ARG A 29 -3.14 3.12 7.29
N ILE A 30 -2.01 3.46 6.67
CA ILE A 30 -1.50 4.85 6.60
C ILE A 30 -2.54 5.75 5.95
N PHE A 31 -3.15 5.31 4.85
CA PHE A 31 -4.19 6.04 4.12
C PHE A 31 -5.60 5.88 4.70
N ASN A 32 -5.74 5.26 5.87
CA ASN A 32 -7.00 5.12 6.61
C ASN A 32 -8.13 4.40 5.87
N ILE A 33 -7.78 3.38 5.09
CA ILE A 33 -8.71 2.57 4.29
C ILE A 33 -8.62 1.07 4.61
N TYR A 34 -7.89 0.68 5.65
CA TYR A 34 -7.92 -0.67 6.22
C TYR A 34 -9.16 -0.84 7.12
N PRO A 35 -9.86 -2.00 7.12
CA PRO A 35 -9.58 -3.22 6.36
C PRO A 35 -10.25 -3.28 4.98
N ARG A 36 -10.89 -2.19 4.50
CA ARG A 36 -11.54 -2.20 3.19
C ARG A 36 -10.56 -2.57 2.07
N LYS A 37 -9.32 -2.08 2.13
CA LYS A 37 -8.20 -2.46 1.25
C LYS A 37 -7.07 -3.10 2.04
N GLY A 38 -6.19 -3.85 1.35
CA GLY A 38 -4.99 -4.44 1.94
C GLY A 38 -5.26 -5.58 2.93
N ALA A 39 -6.43 -6.21 2.83
CA ALA A 39 -6.85 -7.33 3.67
C ALA A 39 -7.65 -8.35 2.86
N ILE A 40 -7.49 -9.64 3.22
CA ILE A 40 -8.37 -10.72 2.79
C ILE A 40 -9.23 -11.08 4.00
N LEU A 41 -10.34 -10.34 4.17
CA LEU A 41 -11.28 -10.49 5.27
C LEU A 41 -12.71 -10.33 4.74
N PRO A 42 -13.72 -10.94 5.39
CA PRO A 42 -15.12 -10.65 5.09
C PRO A 42 -15.41 -9.15 5.16
N GLY A 43 -16.04 -8.60 4.12
CA GLY A 43 -16.36 -7.17 4.00
C GLY A 43 -15.25 -6.29 3.37
N SER A 44 -14.05 -6.83 3.14
CA SER A 44 -13.01 -6.15 2.35
C SER A 44 -13.36 -6.16 0.86
N ASP A 45 -12.86 -5.17 0.12
CA ASP A 45 -12.97 -5.18 -1.34
C ASP A 45 -12.14 -6.34 -1.92
N ALA A 46 -12.68 -7.05 -2.90
CA ALA A 46 -12.02 -8.18 -3.55
C ALA A 46 -10.96 -7.70 -4.57
N ASP A 47 -9.89 -7.11 -4.05
CA ASP A 47 -8.67 -6.74 -4.77
C ASP A 47 -7.55 -7.70 -4.37
N ILE A 48 -7.32 -8.71 -5.21
CA ILE A 48 -6.52 -9.90 -4.86
C ILE A 48 -5.57 -10.21 -6.03
N ILE A 49 -4.35 -10.61 -5.71
CA ILE A 49 -3.42 -11.20 -6.69
C ILE A 49 -3.25 -12.70 -6.40
N ILE A 50 -3.13 -13.50 -7.44
CA ILE A 50 -2.64 -14.87 -7.36
C ILE A 50 -1.19 -14.85 -7.83
N LEU A 51 -0.28 -15.02 -6.88
CA LEU A 51 1.16 -15.05 -7.10
C LEU A 51 1.63 -16.50 -7.08
N ASN A 52 2.31 -16.92 -8.14
CA ASN A 52 2.96 -18.22 -8.22
C ASN A 52 4.46 -18.07 -7.91
N PRO A 53 4.93 -18.53 -6.73
CA PRO A 53 6.31 -18.38 -6.30
C PRO A 53 7.29 -19.19 -7.16
N ASN A 54 6.82 -20.26 -7.79
CA ASN A 54 7.65 -21.15 -8.62
C ASN A 54 7.75 -20.68 -10.07
N SER A 55 6.88 -19.75 -10.49
CA SER A 55 6.88 -19.19 -11.82
C SER A 55 7.97 -18.14 -11.97
N SER A 56 8.63 -18.11 -13.13
CA SER A 56 9.66 -17.13 -13.45
C SER A 56 9.08 -15.97 -14.25
N PHE A 57 9.77 -14.83 -14.20
CA PHE A 57 9.47 -13.68 -15.04
C PHE A 57 10.76 -13.14 -15.66
N GLU A 58 10.61 -12.44 -16.78
CA GLU A 58 11.64 -11.58 -17.36
C GLU A 58 11.02 -10.21 -17.63
N ILE A 59 11.71 -9.15 -17.20
CA ILE A 59 11.29 -7.77 -17.47
C ILE A 59 11.95 -7.29 -18.76
N SER A 60 11.12 -6.86 -19.71
CA SER A 60 11.55 -6.17 -20.91
C SER A 60 10.57 -5.06 -21.28
N ALA A 61 11.09 -3.98 -21.88
CA ALA A 61 10.28 -2.95 -22.51
C ALA A 61 9.41 -3.51 -23.66
N LYS A 62 9.83 -4.62 -24.29
CA LYS A 62 9.05 -5.25 -25.37
C LYS A 62 7.75 -5.90 -24.89
N SER A 63 7.70 -6.32 -23.63
CA SER A 63 6.58 -7.09 -23.05
C SER A 63 5.88 -6.40 -21.88
N HIS A 64 6.40 -5.25 -21.41
CA HIS A 64 5.73 -4.51 -20.35
C HIS A 64 4.45 -3.82 -20.86
N HIS A 65 3.63 -3.36 -19.92
CA HIS A 65 2.37 -2.68 -20.22
C HIS A 65 2.46 -1.16 -20.07
N SER A 66 3.69 -0.63 -20.01
CA SER A 66 3.93 0.82 -20.00
C SER A 66 3.80 1.38 -21.41
N ARG A 67 3.56 2.69 -21.51
CA ARG A 67 3.60 3.43 -22.79
C ARG A 67 5.01 3.82 -23.22
N LEU A 68 5.97 3.74 -22.30
CA LEU A 68 7.37 4.01 -22.58
C LEU A 68 7.98 2.87 -23.38
N ASP A 69 9.01 3.15 -24.16
CA ASP A 69 9.78 2.18 -24.94
C ASP A 69 11.03 1.66 -24.20
N THR A 70 11.19 2.06 -22.93
CA THR A 70 12.34 1.71 -22.08
C THR A 70 11.90 1.16 -20.73
N ASN A 71 12.75 0.32 -20.13
CA ASN A 71 12.54 -0.21 -18.79
C ASN A 71 13.85 -0.18 -18.00
N ILE A 72 13.84 0.42 -16.81
CA ILE A 72 15.03 0.50 -15.95
C ILE A 72 15.48 -0.87 -15.42
N TYR A 73 14.63 -1.88 -15.50
CA TYR A 73 14.91 -3.26 -15.10
C TYR A 73 15.05 -4.21 -16.30
N GLU A 74 15.43 -3.69 -17.47
CA GLU A 74 15.57 -4.48 -18.71
C GLU A 74 16.45 -5.73 -18.51
N GLY A 75 15.97 -6.87 -19.02
CA GLY A 75 16.67 -8.16 -18.97
C GLY A 75 16.69 -8.82 -17.59
N ARG A 76 16.05 -8.19 -16.59
CA ARG A 76 16.01 -8.73 -15.23
C ARG A 76 15.09 -9.94 -15.15
N ARG A 77 15.66 -11.06 -14.69
CA ARG A 77 14.96 -12.33 -14.47
C ARG A 77 14.83 -12.63 -12.99
N GLY A 78 13.77 -13.35 -12.62
CA GLY A 78 13.52 -13.70 -11.23
C GLY A 78 12.36 -14.69 -11.07
N LYS A 79 12.00 -14.95 -9.82
CA LYS A 79 10.87 -15.81 -9.43
C LYS A 79 9.72 -15.02 -8.78
N GLY A 80 8.54 -15.63 -8.75
CA GLY A 80 7.34 -15.02 -8.16
C GLY A 80 6.57 -14.17 -9.15
N ASN A 81 5.86 -14.85 -10.06
CA ASN A 81 5.02 -14.20 -11.07
C ASN A 81 3.57 -14.02 -10.60
N ILE A 82 2.97 -12.88 -10.91
CA ILE A 82 1.54 -12.63 -10.71
C ILE A 82 0.80 -13.15 -11.95
N GLU A 83 0.12 -14.27 -11.78
CA GLU A 83 -0.60 -14.95 -12.87
C GLU A 83 -2.01 -14.42 -13.03
N VAL A 84 -2.66 -14.03 -11.92
CA VAL A 84 -4.02 -13.51 -11.92
C VAL A 84 -4.11 -12.25 -11.06
N THR A 85 -4.83 -11.25 -11.54
CA THR A 85 -5.27 -10.11 -10.72
C THR A 85 -6.78 -9.99 -10.75
N ILE A 86 -7.36 -9.88 -9.57
CA ILE A 86 -8.78 -9.62 -9.32
C ILE A 86 -8.88 -8.19 -8.77
N ALA A 87 -9.74 -7.37 -9.36
CA ALA A 87 -10.00 -6.01 -8.90
C ALA A 87 -11.51 -5.79 -8.80
N GLY A 88 -11.98 -5.36 -7.62
CA GLY A 88 -13.40 -5.17 -7.34
C GLY A 88 -14.24 -6.42 -7.59
N GLY A 89 -13.67 -7.61 -7.34
CA GLY A 89 -14.32 -8.90 -7.53
C GLY A 89 -14.38 -9.41 -8.98
N ARG A 90 -13.63 -8.80 -9.91
CA ARG A 90 -13.55 -9.25 -11.31
C ARG A 90 -12.11 -9.62 -11.67
N VAL A 91 -11.92 -10.72 -12.38
CA VAL A 91 -10.62 -11.06 -12.98
C VAL A 91 -10.30 -10.05 -14.07
N VAL A 92 -9.27 -9.23 -13.85
CA VAL A 92 -8.85 -8.17 -14.77
C VAL A 92 -7.53 -8.48 -15.48
N TRP A 93 -6.76 -9.45 -14.98
CA TRP A 93 -5.53 -9.92 -15.59
C TRP A 93 -5.46 -11.43 -15.41
N GLU A 94 -5.24 -12.16 -16.49
CA GLU A 94 -5.09 -13.62 -16.51
C GLU A 94 -4.53 -14.04 -17.87
N ASN A 95 -3.71 -15.09 -17.94
CA ASN A 95 -3.15 -15.63 -19.19
C ASN A 95 -2.39 -14.58 -20.04
N ASN A 96 -1.72 -13.64 -19.37
CA ASN A 96 -1.05 -12.50 -20.00
C ASN A 96 -1.97 -11.55 -20.79
N GLU A 97 -3.27 -11.55 -20.50
CA GLU A 97 -4.24 -10.67 -21.12
C GLU A 97 -4.90 -9.74 -20.11
N LEU A 98 -4.99 -8.46 -20.48
CA LEU A 98 -5.68 -7.44 -19.71
C LEU A 98 -7.17 -7.41 -20.11
N LYS A 99 -8.05 -7.67 -19.13
CA LYS A 99 -9.51 -7.76 -19.29
C LYS A 99 -10.20 -6.62 -18.54
N VAL A 100 -9.95 -5.38 -18.94
CA VAL A 100 -10.50 -4.18 -18.26
C VAL A 100 -11.02 -3.14 -19.24
N ALA A 101 -12.10 -2.45 -18.86
CA ALA A 101 -12.59 -1.27 -19.56
C ALA A 101 -12.13 0.01 -18.83
N PRO A 102 -11.74 1.08 -19.56
CA PRO A 102 -11.45 2.38 -18.95
C PRO A 102 -12.61 2.88 -18.09
N GLY A 103 -12.30 3.48 -16.94
CA GLY A 103 -13.31 4.03 -16.00
C GLY A 103 -13.95 3.03 -15.04
N THR A 104 -13.53 1.76 -15.05
CA THR A 104 -14.03 0.73 -14.11
C THR A 104 -13.56 0.92 -12.66
N GLY A 105 -12.42 1.61 -12.47
CA GLY A 105 -11.91 1.98 -11.16
C GLY A 105 -12.79 3.02 -10.47
N ARG A 106 -12.81 3.01 -9.13
CA ARG A 106 -13.58 3.98 -8.32
C ARG A 106 -12.67 4.71 -7.35
N TYR A 107 -12.92 6.00 -7.18
CA TYR A 107 -12.27 6.79 -6.14
C TYR A 107 -12.58 6.24 -4.75
N ILE A 108 -11.56 6.18 -3.89
CA ILE A 108 -11.68 5.79 -2.49
C ILE A 108 -11.39 7.03 -1.65
N LYS A 109 -12.42 7.50 -0.92
CA LYS A 109 -12.25 8.59 0.05
C LYS A 109 -11.38 8.10 1.20
N MET A 110 -10.34 8.87 1.52
CA MET A 110 -9.44 8.63 2.64
C MET A 110 -9.84 9.56 3.81
N PRO A 111 -10.40 9.05 4.91
CA PRO A 111 -10.71 9.86 6.07
C PRO A 111 -9.43 10.45 6.70
N PRO A 112 -9.45 11.71 7.18
CA PRO A 112 -8.31 12.31 7.87
C PRO A 112 -8.06 11.59 9.21
N PHE A 113 -6.93 11.92 9.85
CA PHE A 113 -6.57 11.41 11.18
C PHE A 113 -6.52 9.87 11.23
N SER A 114 -5.68 9.28 10.38
CA SER A 114 -5.39 7.84 10.46
C SER A 114 -4.59 7.51 11.73
N TYR A 115 -4.28 6.23 11.95
CA TYR A 115 -3.51 5.77 13.12
C TYR A 115 -2.15 6.50 13.28
N VAL A 116 -1.61 7.09 12.20
CA VAL A 116 -0.36 7.87 12.26
C VAL A 116 -0.49 9.14 13.12
N PHE A 117 -1.72 9.59 13.38
CA PHE A 117 -2.04 10.71 14.27
C PHE A 117 -2.29 10.27 15.71
N ASP A 118 -2.26 8.97 16.01
CA ASP A 118 -2.47 8.48 17.37
C ASP A 118 -1.44 9.08 18.33
N GLY A 119 -1.94 9.69 19.40
CA GLY A 119 -1.10 10.33 20.42
C GLY A 119 -0.59 11.73 20.07
N VAL A 120 -0.92 12.29 18.91
CA VAL A 120 -0.63 13.70 18.58
C VAL A 120 -1.30 14.63 19.59
N ASP A 121 -2.57 14.41 19.93
CA ASP A 121 -3.29 15.23 20.93
C ASP A 121 -2.57 15.29 22.29
N LYS A 122 -1.95 14.17 22.71
CA LYS A 122 -1.19 14.11 23.96
C LYS A 122 0.08 14.96 23.86
N LYS A 123 0.78 14.89 22.73
CA LYS A 123 1.97 15.71 22.46
C LYS A 123 1.60 17.19 22.38
N ASP A 124 0.51 17.52 21.73
CA ASP A 124 0.00 18.88 21.59
C ASP A 124 -0.39 19.45 22.96
N ALA A 125 -1.08 18.68 23.80
CA ALA A 125 -1.41 19.09 25.17
C ALA A 125 -0.15 19.35 26.02
N ILE A 126 0.87 18.49 25.91
CA ILE A 126 2.16 18.69 26.60
C ILE A 126 2.83 19.98 26.09
N TYR A 127 2.86 20.19 24.78
CA TYR A 127 3.43 21.38 24.17
C TYR A 127 2.70 22.65 24.62
N LEU A 128 1.37 22.68 24.55
CA LEU A 128 0.55 23.83 24.98
C LEU A 128 0.72 24.13 26.47
N ASN A 129 0.82 23.12 27.33
CA ASN A 129 1.12 23.31 28.75
C ASN A 129 2.54 23.87 29.00
N SER A 130 3.50 23.54 28.12
CA SER A 130 4.87 24.08 28.21
C SER A 130 4.96 25.56 27.83
N LEU A 131 4.03 26.03 27.00
CA LEU A 131 3.85 27.45 26.71
C LEU A 131 3.20 28.11 27.94
N GLN A 132 3.99 28.38 28.98
CA GLN A 132 3.53 29.23 30.08
C GLN A 132 2.96 30.51 29.50
N ALA A 133 1.63 30.68 29.51
CA ALA A 133 1.01 31.88 28.98
C ALA A 133 1.60 33.09 29.72
N PRO A 134 2.10 34.13 29.03
CA PRO A 134 2.81 35.25 29.66
C PRO A 134 1.89 36.12 30.55
N VAL A 135 0.61 35.79 30.67
CA VAL A 135 -0.37 36.62 31.38
C VAL A 135 -0.45 36.20 32.85
N LYS A 136 0.43 36.78 33.66
CA LYS A 136 0.20 36.92 35.10
C LYS A 136 -0.90 37.96 35.30
N ARG A 137 -2.14 37.52 35.54
CA ARG A 137 -3.21 38.43 35.98
C ARG A 137 -2.89 38.89 37.41
N PRO A 138 -2.78 40.21 37.68
CA PRO A 138 -2.61 40.68 39.05
C PRO A 138 -3.84 40.29 39.88
N LYS A 139 -3.62 39.83 41.11
CA LYS A 139 -4.71 39.63 42.07
C LYS A 139 -5.26 41.01 42.43
N THR A 140 -6.54 41.24 42.19
CA THR A 140 -7.26 42.42 42.71
C THR A 140 -7.16 42.42 44.24
N SER A 141 -6.46 43.41 44.79
CA SER A 141 -6.45 43.71 46.21
C SER A 141 -7.81 44.29 46.59
N SER A 142 -8.52 43.59 47.48
CA SER A 142 -9.67 44.10 48.25
C SER A 142 -9.24 45.19 49.21
#